data_AF-G7LY56-F1
#
_entry.id   AF-G7LY56-F1
#
_cell.length_a   1.000
_cell.length_b   1.000
_cell.length_c   1.000
_cell.angle_alpha   90.00
_cell.angle_beta   90.00
_cell.angle_gamma   90.00
#
_symmetry.space_group_name_H-M   'P 1'
#
loop_
_entity.id
_entity.type
_entity.pdbx_description
1 polymer ?
#
loop_
_entity_poly.entity_id
_entity_poly.type
_entity_poly.pdbx_seq_one_letter_code
_entity_poly.pdbx_strand_id
1 'polypeptide(L)'
;METRIALIGIIVEDMNSTDKLNSILHEYSQYMVGRMGIPYRQKNVGIISVVIDATNDIISSLSGKLGMIEGISVKTMYSKTAK
;
A
#
# COMPACT_ATOMS: atom_id res chain seq x y z
N MET A 1 8.46 -14.22 -15.77
CA MET A 1 7.34 -13.29 -15.50
C MET A 1 7.95 -11.93 -15.26
N GLU A 2 7.48 -10.90 -15.96
CA GLU A 2 7.99 -9.53 -15.75
C GLU A 2 7.39 -8.93 -14.48
N THR A 3 8.26 -8.42 -13.62
CA THR A 3 7.87 -7.62 -12.46
C THR A 3 7.86 -6.14 -12.83
N ARG A 4 7.21 -5.34 -11.98
CA ARG A 4 7.10 -3.89 -12.17
C ARG A 4 7.09 -3.21 -10.82
N ILE A 5 7.65 -2.01 -10.80
CA ILE A 5 7.67 -1.16 -9.61
C ILE A 5 6.33 -0.41 -9.51
N ALA A 6 5.71 -0.46 -8.34
CA ALA A 6 4.53 0.35 -8.01
C ALA A 6 4.69 1.04 -6.66
N LEU A 7 4.09 2.23 -6.54
CA LEU A 7 3.90 2.97 -5.31
C LEU A 7 2.42 2.88 -4.92
N ILE A 8 2.15 2.29 -3.75
CA ILE A 8 0.82 2.28 -3.14
C ILE A 8 0.77 3.36 -2.07
N GLY A 9 0.01 4.42 -2.33
CA GLY A 9 -0.33 5.45 -1.36
C GLY A 9 -1.60 5.08 -0.59
N ILE A 10 -1.54 5.17 0.73
CA ILE A 10 -2.61 4.80 1.65
C ILE A 10 -2.83 5.96 2.61
N ILE A 11 -4.07 6.43 2.73
CA ILE A 11 -4.50 7.39 3.74
C ILE A 11 -5.42 6.64 4.71
N VAL A 12 -5.07 6.65 5.99
CA VAL A 12 -5.79 6.00 7.08
C VAL A 12 -6.59 7.06 7.82
N GLU A 13 -7.92 7.00 7.70
CA GLU A 13 -8.87 7.93 8.33
C GLU A 13 -9.42 7.33 9.63
N ASP A 14 -9.56 6.00 9.70
CA ASP A 14 -9.87 5.26 10.92
C ASP A 14 -8.65 4.45 11.41
N MET A 15 -8.15 4.79 12.60
CA MET A 15 -7.00 4.11 13.20
C MET A 15 -7.30 2.67 13.61
N ASN A 16 -8.57 2.30 13.81
CA ASN A 16 -8.96 0.91 14.11
C ASN A 16 -8.70 -0.03 12.91
N SER A 17 -8.57 0.53 11.70
CA SER A 17 -8.28 -0.22 10.49
C SER A 17 -6.80 -0.60 10.34
N THR A 18 -5.93 -0.09 11.21
CA THR A 18 -4.47 -0.26 11.09
C THR A 18 -4.01 -1.70 11.28
N ASP A 19 -4.65 -2.50 12.14
CA ASP A 19 -4.27 -3.90 12.36
C ASP A 19 -4.52 -4.76 11.12
N LYS A 20 -5.69 -4.61 10.50
CA LYS A 20 -6.04 -5.30 9.24
C LYS A 20 -5.14 -4.86 8.10
N LEU A 21 -4.90 -3.55 8.00
CA LEU A 21 -3.97 -2.95 7.04
C LEU A 21 -2.56 -3.53 7.18
N ASN A 22 -2.01 -3.54 8.39
CA ASN A 22 -0.67 -4.03 8.67
C ASN A 22 -0.54 -5.54 8.41
N SER A 23 -1.58 -6.32 8.72
CA SER A 23 -1.62 -7.76 8.44
C SER A 23 -1.56 -8.05 6.95
N ILE A 24 -2.34 -7.32 6.14
CA ILE A 24 -2.29 -7.44 4.67
C ILE A 24 -0.91 -7.01 4.15
N LEU A 25 -0.36 -5.88 4.59
CA LEU A 25 0.98 -5.47 4.16
C LEU A 25 2.05 -6.50 4.53
N HIS A 26 1.94 -7.14 5.69
CA HIS A 26 2.88 -8.17 6.13
C HIS A 26 2.85 -9.43 5.24
N GLU A 27 1.67 -9.87 4.80
CA GLU A 27 1.48 -10.99 3.86
C GLU A 27 2.26 -10.77 2.54
N TYR A 28 2.39 -9.52 2.10
CA TYR A 28 3.07 -9.14 0.86
C TYR A 28 4.49 -8.59 1.09
N SER A 29 5.05 -8.73 2.29
CA SER A 29 6.32 -8.11 2.68
C SER A 29 7.52 -8.51 1.85
N GLN A 30 7.54 -9.73 1.31
CA GLN A 30 8.58 -10.21 0.42
C GLN A 30 8.72 -9.39 -0.89
N TYR A 31 7.66 -8.67 -1.29
CA TYR A 31 7.65 -7.84 -2.50
C TYR A 31 7.90 -6.36 -2.20
N MET A 32 7.99 -5.97 -0.92
CA MET A 32 8.17 -4.56 -0.53
C MET A 32 9.64 -4.15 -0.67
N VAL A 33 9.91 -3.19 -1.54
CA VAL A 33 11.22 -2.52 -1.65
C VAL A 33 11.42 -1.55 -0.49
N GLY A 34 10.35 -0.91 -0.04
CA GLY A 34 10.40 0.01 1.09
C GLY A 34 9.02 0.54 1.47
N ARG A 35 8.93 1.14 2.66
CA ARG A 35 7.72 1.83 3.10
C ARG A 35 8.04 3.06 3.94
N MET A 36 7.18 4.06 3.87
CA MET A 36 7.23 5.27 4.67
C MET A 36 5.88 5.46 5.37
N GLY A 37 5.90 5.79 6.66
CA GLY A 37 4.72 6.14 7.44
C GLY A 37 4.84 7.57 7.97
N ILE A 38 3.80 8.37 7.80
CA ILE A 38 3.74 9.76 8.25
C ILE A 38 2.48 9.94 9.12
N PRO A 39 2.62 10.10 10.45
CA PRO A 39 1.50 10.38 11.32
C PRO A 39 1.09 11.86 11.18
N TYR A 40 0.04 12.14 10.41
CA TYR A 40 -0.43 13.50 10.18
C TYR A 40 -1.47 13.92 11.22
N ARG A 41 -1.01 14.08 12.47
CA ARG A 41 -1.84 14.35 13.65
C ARG A 41 -2.77 15.55 13.51
N GLN A 42 -2.34 16.61 12.82
CA GLN A 42 -3.13 17.83 12.60
C GLN A 42 -4.43 17.58 11.81
N LYS A 43 -4.46 16.50 11.00
CA LYS A 43 -5.62 16.07 10.24
C LYS A 43 -6.26 14.80 10.79
N ASN A 44 -5.73 14.29 11.90
CA ASN A 44 -6.13 13.01 12.50
C ASN A 44 -6.08 11.83 11.49
N VAL A 45 -5.10 11.84 10.58
CA VAL A 45 -4.91 10.76 9.59
C VAL A 45 -3.48 10.23 9.63
N GLY A 46 -3.31 9.00 9.17
CA GLY A 46 -2.04 8.36 8.91
C GLY A 46 -1.80 8.25 7.41
N ILE A 47 -0.59 8.55 6.95
CA ILE A 47 -0.23 8.34 5.55
C ILE A 47 0.79 7.24 5.49
N ILE A 48 0.55 6.22 4.67
CA ILE A 48 1.49 5.14 4.41
C ILE A 48 1.78 5.12 2.91
N SER A 49 3.06 5.04 2.56
CA SER A 49 3.51 4.83 1.20
C SER A 49 4.31 3.54 1.16
N VAL A 50 3.94 2.64 0.25
CA VAL A 50 4.59 1.33 0.09
C VAL A 50 5.09 1.23 -1.34
N VAL A 51 6.39 1.00 -1.49
CA VAL A 51 7.01 0.71 -2.79
C VAL A 51 7.16 -0.79 -2.90
N ILE A 52 6.65 -1.36 -3.98
CA ILE A 52 6.69 -2.80 -4.25
C ILE A 52 7.27 -3.08 -5.63
N ASP A 53 7.98 -4.21 -5.74
CA ASP A 53 8.44 -4.80 -7.00
C ASP A 53 7.85 -6.22 -7.08
N ALA A 54 6.86 -6.39 -7.95
CA ALA A 54 6.15 -7.65 -8.08
C ALA A 54 5.50 -7.80 -9.47
N THR A 55 4.91 -8.96 -9.73
CA THR A 55 4.06 -9.14 -10.92
C THR A 55 2.78 -8.31 -10.77
N ASN A 56 2.13 -8.02 -11.90
CA ASN A 56 0.90 -7.23 -11.91
C ASN A 56 -0.21 -7.81 -11.04
N ASP A 57 -0.31 -9.14 -11.03
CA ASP A 57 -1.36 -9.86 -10.33
C ASP A 57 -1.18 -9.71 -8.82
N ILE A 58 0.07 -9.74 -8.35
CA ILE A 58 0.42 -9.48 -6.95
C ILE A 58 0.08 -8.04 -6.57
N ILE A 59 0.50 -7.05 -7.39
CA ILE A 59 0.21 -5.63 -7.15
C ILE A 59 -1.30 -5.37 -7.11
N SER A 60 -2.04 -5.90 -8.08
CA SER A 60 -3.50 -5.73 -8.18
C SER A 60 -4.22 -6.41 -7.03
N SER A 61 -3.79 -7.62 -6.64
CA SER A 61 -4.33 -8.35 -5.49
C SER A 61 -4.14 -7.58 -4.19
N LEU A 62 -2.93 -7.07 -3.94
CA LEU A 62 -2.63 -6.24 -2.76
C LEU A 62 -3.48 -4.96 -2.75
N SER A 63 -3.50 -4.22 -3.86
CA SER A 63 -4.28 -2.98 -3.97
C SER A 63 -5.78 -3.23 -3.77
N GLY A 64 -6.31 -4.35 -4.28
CA GLY A 64 -7.70 -4.74 -4.10
C GLY A 64 -8.03 -5.08 -2.65
N LYS A 65 -7.22 -5.93 -2.00
CA LYS A 65 -7.38 -6.29 -0.58
C LYS A 65 -7.35 -5.06 0.32
N LEU A 66 -6.42 -4.13 0.07
CA LEU A 66 -6.32 -2.87 0.82
C LEU A 66 -7.53 -1.98 0.56
N GLY A 67 -7.98 -1.84 -0.68
CA GLY A 67 -9.15 -1.03 -1.05
C GLY A 67 -10.48 -1.52 -0.46
N MET A 68 -10.54 -2.74 0.09
CA MET A 68 -11.72 -3.29 0.78
C MET A 68 -11.71 -3.02 2.30
N ILE A 69 -10.67 -2.38 2.83
CA ILE A 69 -10.63 -1.98 4.24
C ILE A 69 -11.43 -0.68 4.39
N GLU A 70 -12.45 -0.69 5.24
CA GLU A 70 -13.21 0.50 5.59
C GLU A 70 -12.33 1.49 6.38
N GLY A 71 -12.55 2.80 6.19
CA GLY A 71 -11.79 3.84 6.89
C GLY A 71 -10.38 4.08 6.35
N ILE A 72 -10.03 3.55 5.17
CA ILE A 72 -8.80 3.93 4.44
C ILE A 72 -9.08 4.25 2.97
N SER A 73 -8.22 5.07 2.38
CA SER A 73 -8.19 5.37 0.94
C SER A 73 -6.89 4.86 0.34
N VAL A 74 -6.96 4.20 -0.82
CA VAL A 74 -5.80 3.59 -1.48
C VAL A 74 -5.69 4.08 -2.93
N LYS A 75 -4.46 4.43 -3.35
CA LYS A 75 -4.12 4.74 -4.73
C LYS A 75 -2.82 4.06 -5.12
N THR A 76 -2.82 3.39 -6.26
CA THR A 76 -1.65 2.69 -6.79
C THR A 76 -1.14 3.43 -8.03
N MET A 77 0.15 3.74 -8.04
CA MET A 77 0.85 4.37 -9.15
C MET A 77 1.92 3.40 -9.65
N TYR A 78 1.93 3.14 -10.95
CA TYR A 78 2.92 2.28 -11.58
C TYR A 78 4.08 3.11 -12.12
N SER A 79 5.30 2.60 -11.99
CA SER A 79 6.45 3.17 -12.69
C SER A 79 6.22 3.08 -14.20
N LYS A 80 6.44 4.20 -14.90
CA LYS A 80 6.39 4.24 -16.36
C LYS A 80 7.64 3.64 -17.01
N THR A 81 8.69 3.46 -16.22
CA THR A 81 9.98 2.95 -16.67
C THR A 81 10.04 1.49 -16.28
N ALA A 82 9.54 0.62 -17.16
CA ALA A 82 9.90 -0.80 -17.15
C ALA A 82 11.27 -0.90 -17.85
N LYS A 83 12.33 -0.95 -17.06
CA LYS A 83 13.62 -1.45 -17.51
C LYS A 83 14.01 -2.60 -16.61
#